data_AF-A0A9X1Z8Q2-F1
#
_entry.id   AF-A0A9X1Z8Q2-F1
#
_cell.length_a   1.000
_cell.length_b   1.000
_cell.length_c   1.000
_cell.angle_alpha   90.00
_cell.angle_beta   90.00
_cell.angle_gamma   90.00
#
_symmetry.space_group_name_H-M   'P 1'
#
loop_
_entity.id
_entity.type
_entity.pdbx_description
1 polymer ?
#
loop_
_entity_poly.entity_id
_entity_poly.type
_entity_poly.pdbx_seq_one_letter_code
_entity_poly.pdbx_strand_id
1 'polypeptide(L)'
;MSEIITAIWPLLCLSMLPLSVWYLVEARSVLELIKSNHPQVWLELGKLQIIKNNTISNSFKFMVFILKADYRSLNDYTLLKKGNLLRVLLIGGYLVVLFAFIAPIVIGRL
;
A
#
# COMPACT_ATOMS: atom_id res chain seq x y z
N MET A 1 -14.51 -17.39 -19.89
CA MET A 1 -13.29 -16.90 -19.20
C MET A 1 -12.68 -15.69 -19.92
N SER A 2 -12.49 -15.80 -21.24
CA SER A 2 -12.05 -14.70 -22.10
C SER A 2 -12.90 -13.41 -21.95
N GLU A 3 -14.20 -13.46 -22.22
CA GLU A 3 -15.06 -12.26 -22.22
C GLU A 3 -15.14 -11.55 -20.86
N ILE A 4 -15.17 -12.32 -19.77
CA ILE A 4 -15.18 -11.81 -18.39
C ILE A 4 -13.96 -10.95 -18.11
N ILE A 5 -12.77 -11.40 -18.51
CA ILE A 5 -11.52 -10.67 -18.28
C ILE A 5 -11.51 -9.36 -19.05
N THR A 6 -12.02 -9.35 -20.28
CA THR A 6 -12.13 -8.12 -21.08
C THR A 6 -13.14 -7.15 -20.50
N ALA A 7 -14.25 -7.63 -19.96
CA ALA A 7 -15.25 -6.78 -19.31
C ALA A 7 -14.75 -6.19 -17.99
N ILE A 8 -13.96 -6.95 -17.22
CA ILE A 8 -13.43 -6.52 -15.92
C ILE A 8 -12.18 -5.65 -16.04
N TRP A 9 -11.39 -5.82 -17.10
CA TRP A 9 -10.12 -5.11 -17.26
C TRP A 9 -10.23 -3.56 -17.19
N PRO A 10 -11.19 -2.89 -17.87
CA PRO A 10 -11.37 -1.45 -17.71
C PRO A 10 -11.71 -1.02 -16.28
N LEU A 11 -12.49 -1.84 -15.55
CA LEU A 11 -12.83 -1.59 -14.15
C LEU A 11 -11.59 -1.68 -13.26
N LEU A 12 -10.72 -2.68 -13.50
CA LEU A 12 -9.44 -2.79 -12.79
C LEU A 12 -8.57 -1.56 -13.04
N CYS A 13 -8.37 -1.16 -14.30
CA CYS A 13 -7.60 0.04 -14.67
C CYS A 13 -8.18 1.31 -14.02
N LEU A 14 -9.51 1.49 -14.07
CA LEU A 14 -10.18 2.65 -13.49
C LEU A 14 -10.04 2.69 -11.96
N SER A 15 -10.05 1.53 -11.30
CA SER A 15 -9.93 1.42 -9.84
C SER A 15 -8.54 1.77 -9.30
N MET A 16 -7.50 1.75 -10.14
CA MET A 16 -6.12 1.99 -9.70
C MET A 16 -5.91 3.39 -9.12
N LEU A 17 -6.48 4.41 -9.75
CA LEU A 17 -6.34 5.80 -9.29
C LEU A 17 -6.98 6.01 -7.91
N PRO A 18 -8.26 5.69 -7.67
CA PRO A 18 -8.87 5.86 -6.35
C PRO A 18 -8.20 4.99 -5.28
N LEU A 19 -7.79 3.75 -5.61
CA LEU A 19 -7.04 2.90 -4.66
C LEU A 19 -5.69 3.51 -4.29
N SER A 20 -4.97 4.10 -5.26
CA SER A 20 -3.68 4.75 -5.01
C SER A 20 -3.84 5.99 -4.14
N VAL A 21 -4.84 6.83 -4.43
CA VAL A 21 -5.15 8.02 -3.61
C VAL A 21 -5.51 7.60 -2.18
N TRP A 22 -6.37 6.59 -2.03
CA TRP A 22 -6.76 6.10 -0.71
C TRP A 22 -5.56 5.53 0.06
N TYR A 23 -4.71 4.74 -0.60
CA TYR A 23 -3.46 4.24 -0.02
C TYR A 23 -2.58 5.38 0.48
N LEU A 24 -2.37 6.44 -0.31
CA LEU A 24 -1.54 7.58 0.09
C LEU A 24 -2.12 8.34 1.29
N VAL A 25 -3.44 8.52 1.36
CA VAL A 25 -4.11 9.15 2.50
C VAL A 25 -3.92 8.33 3.78
N GLU A 26 -4.13 7.02 3.72
CA GLU A 26 -3.96 6.13 4.88
C GLU A 26 -2.50 5.98 5.27
N ALA A 27 -1.58 5.92 4.30
CA ALA A 27 -0.13 5.91 4.54
C ALA A 27 0.30 7.17 5.29
N ARG A 28 -0.25 8.33 4.93
CA ARG A 28 0.05 9.59 5.62
C ARG A 28 -0.42 9.52 7.06
N SER A 29 -1.66 9.08 7.29
CA SER A 29 -2.23 8.95 8.63
C SER A 29 -1.41 8.00 9.50
N VAL A 30 -1.00 6.85 8.97
CA VAL A 30 -0.13 5.89 9.68
C VAL A 30 1.23 6.50 10.00
N LEU A 31 1.87 7.19 9.05
CA LEU A 31 3.16 7.84 9.30
C LEU A 31 3.07 8.95 10.36
N GLU A 32 2.00 9.73 10.37
CA GLU A 32 1.75 10.76 11.38
C GLU A 32 1.56 10.12 12.78
N LEU A 33 0.82 9.01 12.88
CA LEU A 33 0.65 8.26 14.13
C LEU A 33 1.97 7.64 14.63
N ILE A 34 2.77 7.03 13.75
CA ILE A 34 4.08 6.48 14.14
C ILE A 34 4.99 7.61 14.59
N LYS A 35 4.99 8.76 13.90
CA LYS A 35 5.80 9.92 14.27
C LYS A 35 5.42 10.46 15.65
N SER A 36 4.12 10.52 15.99
CA SER A 36 3.66 11.06 17.28
C SER A 36 3.84 10.08 18.43
N ASN A 37 3.49 8.81 18.24
CA ASN A 37 3.36 7.83 19.32
C ASN A 37 4.59 6.93 19.45
N HIS A 38 5.32 6.71 18.35
CA HIS A 38 6.47 5.82 18.29
C HIS A 38 7.66 6.46 17.53
N PRO A 39 8.21 7.59 18.03
CA PRO A 39 9.22 8.36 17.33
C PRO A 39 10.50 7.57 17.04
N GLN A 40 10.84 6.58 17.87
CA GLN A 40 11.99 5.68 17.63
C GLN A 40 11.81 4.88 16.34
N VAL A 41 10.63 4.28 16.14
CA VAL A 41 10.29 3.54 14.91
C VAL A 41 10.29 4.47 13.70
N TRP A 42 9.79 5.70 13.85
CA TRP A 42 9.83 6.70 12.77
C TRP A 42 11.25 7.06 12.34
N LEU A 43 12.21 7.11 13.29
CA LEU A 43 13.62 7.33 13.01
C LEU A 43 14.23 6.12 12.27
N GLU A 44 13.93 4.90 12.68
CA GLU A 44 14.40 3.66 12.03
C GLU A 44 13.90 3.53 10.58
N LEU A 45 12.67 3.98 10.33
CA LEU A 45 12.08 4.07 8.99
C LEU A 45 12.69 5.20 8.14
N GLY A 46 13.68 5.94 8.65
CA GLY A 46 14.42 6.95 7.91
C GLY A 46 13.75 8.33 7.86
N LYS A 47 12.89 8.65 8.83
CA LYS A 47 12.12 9.90 8.88
C LYS A 47 11.30 10.12 7.61
N LEU A 48 10.66 9.05 7.13
CA LEU A 48 9.87 9.08 5.91
C LEU A 48 8.74 10.11 6.04
N GLN A 49 8.57 10.95 5.01
CA GLN A 49 7.35 11.71 4.78
C GLN A 49 6.96 11.51 3.31
N ILE A 50 5.65 11.50 3.02
CA ILE A 50 5.18 11.14 1.67
C ILE A 50 5.68 12.13 0.61
N ILE A 51 5.70 13.42 0.93
CA ILE A 51 6.08 14.50 0.00
C ILE A 51 7.55 14.92 0.18
N LYS A 52 8.11 14.78 1.39
CA LYS A 52 9.46 15.25 1.74
C LYS A 52 10.29 14.06 2.27
N ASN A 53 11.54 13.94 1.83
CA ASN A 53 12.43 12.83 2.24
C ASN A 53 11.89 11.43 1.86
N ASN A 54 11.32 11.32 0.66
CA ASN A 54 10.84 10.07 0.05
C ASN A 54 11.93 9.49 -0.86
N THR A 55 12.96 8.90 -0.25
CA THR A 55 13.92 8.07 -1.01
C THR A 55 13.31 6.69 -1.26
N ILE A 56 13.70 6.05 -2.36
CA ILE A 56 13.25 4.69 -2.70
C ILE A 56 13.53 3.72 -1.52
N SER A 57 14.70 3.86 -0.88
CA SER A 57 15.09 3.03 0.27
C SER A 57 14.17 3.20 1.48
N ASN A 58 13.83 4.45 1.86
CA ASN A 58 12.94 4.69 3.01
C ASN A 58 11.51 4.24 2.73
N SER A 59 11.01 4.46 1.51
CA SER A 59 9.70 3.98 1.08
C SER A 59 9.62 2.46 1.05
N PHE A 60 10.69 1.79 0.64
CA PHE A 60 10.78 0.33 0.70
C PHE A 60 10.76 -0.18 2.15
N LYS A 61 11.53 0.44 3.06
CA LYS A 61 11.49 0.08 4.50
C LYS A 61 10.09 0.21 5.08
N PHE A 62 9.38 1.30 4.78
CA PHE A 62 8.00 1.48 5.22
C PHE A 62 7.07 0.43 4.62
N MET A 63 7.19 0.14 3.33
CA MET A 63 6.41 -0.91 2.68
C MET A 63 6.63 -2.27 3.35
N VAL A 64 7.88 -2.64 3.63
CA VAL A 64 8.23 -3.89 4.33
C VAL A 64 7.66 -3.91 5.74
N PHE A 65 7.76 -2.82 6.49
CA PHE A 65 7.17 -2.67 7.83
C PHE A 65 5.65 -2.92 7.82
N ILE A 66 4.93 -2.37 6.83
CA ILE A 66 3.49 -2.60 6.66
C ILE A 66 3.19 -4.03 6.23
N LEU A 67 3.96 -4.60 5.30
CA LEU A 67 3.77 -5.97 4.80
C LEU A 67 4.03 -7.03 5.87
N LYS A 68 5.05 -6.84 6.70
CA LYS A 68 5.36 -7.71 7.85
C LYS A 68 4.38 -7.51 9.02
N ALA A 69 3.64 -6.41 9.00
CA ALA A 69 2.76 -5.99 10.08
C ALA A 69 3.49 -5.77 11.41
N ASP A 70 4.70 -5.22 11.33
CA ASP A 70 5.54 -4.91 12.49
C ASP A 70 4.85 -3.89 13.42
N TYR A 71 3.97 -3.04 12.89
CA TYR A 71 3.13 -2.11 13.68
C TYR A 71 2.26 -2.80 14.75
N ARG A 72 1.97 -4.10 14.62
CA ARG A 72 1.20 -4.86 15.62
C ARG A 72 1.94 -5.00 16.95
N SER A 73 3.27 -4.99 16.91
CA SER A 73 4.12 -5.10 18.09
C SER A 73 4.12 -3.84 18.96
N LEU A 74 3.63 -2.71 18.43
CA LEU A 74 3.67 -1.41 19.09
C LEU A 74 2.52 -1.19 20.10
N ASN A 75 1.59 -2.16 20.22
CA ASN A 75 0.46 -2.14 21.14
C ASN A 75 -0.41 -0.86 21.11
N ASP A 76 -0.42 -0.14 19.98
CA ASP A 76 -1.31 1.01 19.73
C ASP A 76 -2.53 0.56 18.91
N TYR A 77 -3.71 0.63 19.52
CA TYR A 77 -4.98 0.20 18.90
C TYR A 77 -5.35 1.02 17.65
N THR A 78 -5.08 2.32 17.66
CA THR A 78 -5.39 3.20 16.53
C THR A 78 -4.48 2.88 15.36
N LEU A 79 -3.19 2.72 15.64
CA LEU A 79 -2.19 2.32 14.65
C LEU A 79 -2.46 0.91 14.11
N LEU A 80 -2.92 0.00 14.96
CA LEU A 80 -3.31 -1.36 14.55
C LEU A 80 -4.43 -1.34 13.51
N LYS A 81 -5.51 -0.59 13.76
CA LYS A 81 -6.64 -0.47 12.85
C LYS A 81 -6.21 0.15 11.51
N LYS A 82 -5.50 1.27 11.56
CA LYS A 82 -5.02 2.00 10.38
C LYS A 82 -3.98 1.21 9.58
N GLY A 83 -3.02 0.59 10.27
CA GLY A 83 -2.00 -0.27 9.67
C GLY A 83 -2.58 -1.50 8.99
N ASN A 84 -3.61 -2.14 9.58
CA ASN A 84 -4.31 -3.26 8.93
C ASN A 84 -5.00 -2.83 7.64
N LEU A 85 -5.74 -1.70 7.65
CA LEU A 85 -6.36 -1.16 6.45
C LEU A 85 -5.31 -0.84 5.37
N LEU A 86 -4.22 -0.17 5.76
CA LEU A 86 -3.14 0.18 4.84
C LEU A 86 -2.48 -1.07 4.23
N ARG A 87 -2.29 -2.12 5.02
CA ARG A 87 -1.77 -3.41 4.54
C ARG A 87 -2.72 -4.07 3.53
N VAL A 88 -4.02 -4.04 3.78
CA VAL A 88 -5.03 -4.55 2.84
C VAL A 88 -5.02 -3.75 1.54
N LEU A 89 -4.96 -2.42 1.61
CA LEU A 89 -4.87 -1.56 0.43
C LEU A 89 -3.59 -1.84 -0.38
N LEU A 90 -2.46 -2.04 0.29
CA LEU A 90 -1.19 -2.37 -0.35
C LEU A 90 -1.28 -3.70 -1.12
N ILE A 91 -1.70 -4.77 -0.44
CA ILE A 91 -1.82 -6.10 -1.05
C ILE A 91 -2.87 -6.08 -2.17
N GLY A 92 -4.04 -5.49 -1.92
CA GLY A 92 -5.12 -5.37 -2.90
C GLY A 92 -4.70 -4.58 -4.13
N GLY A 93 -3.99 -3.45 -3.95
CA GLY A 93 -3.44 -2.66 -5.04
C GLY A 93 -2.44 -3.45 -5.89
N TYR A 94 -1.53 -4.21 -5.27
CA TYR A 94 -0.61 -5.10 -5.99
C TYR A 94 -1.35 -6.18 -6.78
N LEU A 95 -2.40 -6.78 -6.22
CA LEU A 95 -3.23 -7.76 -6.93
C LEU A 95 -3.95 -7.13 -8.13
N VAL A 96 -4.52 -5.93 -7.97
CA VAL A 96 -5.17 -5.22 -9.09
C VAL A 96 -4.18 -4.97 -10.22
N VAL A 97 -2.97 -4.50 -9.92
CA VAL A 97 -1.91 -4.30 -10.93
C VAL A 97 -1.55 -5.63 -11.62
N LEU A 98 -1.38 -6.70 -10.86
CA LEU A 98 -1.06 -8.02 -11.39
C LEU A 98 -2.15 -8.53 -12.35
N PHE A 99 -3.44 -8.39 -12.00
CA PHE A 99 -4.54 -8.80 -12.87
C PHE A 99 -4.78 -7.83 -14.05
N ALA A 100 -4.47 -6.55 -13.89
CA ALA A 100 -4.61 -5.57 -14.96
C ALA A 100 -3.53 -5.71 -16.05
N PHE A 101 -2.28 -6.02 -15.69
CA PHE A 101 -1.17 -5.99 -16.64
C PHE A 101 -0.54 -7.36 -16.93
N ILE A 102 -0.46 -8.27 -15.95
CA ILE A 102 0.23 -9.55 -16.13
C ILE A 102 -0.73 -10.63 -16.63
N ALA A 103 -1.93 -10.72 -16.06
CA ALA A 103 -2.91 -11.74 -16.45
C ALA A 103 -3.29 -11.70 -17.94
N PRO A 104 -3.49 -10.54 -18.60
CA PRO A 104 -3.79 -10.50 -20.03
C PRO A 104 -2.66 -11.04 -20.92
N ILE A 105 -1.40 -10.83 -20.52
CA ILE A 105 -0.21 -11.33 -21.24
C ILE A 105 -0.16 -12.85 -21.14
N VAL A 106 -0.30 -13.40 -19.94
CA VAL A 106 -0.25 -14.86 -19.70
C VAL A 106 -1.38 -15.60 -20.44
N ILE A 107 -2.53 -14.96 -20.59
CA ILE A 107 -3.71 -15.55 -21.26
C ILE A 107 -3.64 -15.40 -22.80
N GLY A 108 -2.62 -14.73 -23.33
CA GLY A 108 -2.41 -14.57 -24.78
C GLY A 108 -3.39 -13.58 -25.41
N ARG A 109 -3.79 -12.53 -24.67
CA ARG A 109 -4.71 -11.47 -25.13
C ARG A 109 -4.01 -10.19 -25.60
N LEU A 110 -2.67 -10.16 -25.49
CA LEU A 110 -1.77 -9.14 -26.01
C LEU A 110 -0.74 -9.80 -26.92
#